data_AF-G4U1N2-F1
#
_entry.id   AF-G4U1N2-F1
#
_cell.length_a   1.000
_cell.length_b   1.000
_cell.length_c   1.000
_cell.angle_alpha   90.00
_cell.angle_beta   90.00
_cell.angle_gamma   90.00
#
_symmetry.space_group_name_H-M   'P 1'
#
loop_
_entity.id
_entity.type
_entity.pdbx_description
1 polymer ?
#
loop_
_entity_poly.entity_id
_entity_poly.type
_entity_poly.pdbx_seq_one_letter_code
_entity_poly.pdbx_strand_id
1 'polypeptide(L)'
;MDVEVDGEPPELSSGFADAVEWFGNRYERCSQRAQTVKGWLPEGATHEPSAYMDQVLFERALALSRNAARKEILDQNPWDCEVMYQDSLWLLYTVRDDLEAPSNGYMEEDRSTIDTCTQLFHLWGVGLSSCRDYPYQAASPPLQGARRDAGSSSSQGRTS
;
A
#
# COMPACT_ATOMS: atom_id res chain seq x y z
N MET A 1 -27.47 -48.47 -0.02
CA MET A 1 -26.54 -48.13 -1.11
C MET A 1 -25.68 -47.02 -0.58
N ASP A 2 -24.69 -47.42 0.20
CA ASP A 2 -23.66 -46.55 0.73
C ASP A 2 -22.73 -46.22 -0.44
N VAL A 3 -22.71 -44.95 -0.83
CA VAL A 3 -21.79 -44.47 -1.86
C VAL A 3 -20.44 -44.30 -1.16
N GLU A 4 -19.60 -45.33 -1.25
CA GLU A 4 -18.17 -45.18 -0.96
C GLU A 4 -17.60 -44.19 -1.99
N VAL A 5 -17.41 -42.95 -1.53
CA VAL A 5 -16.60 -41.96 -2.25
C VAL A 5 -15.15 -42.37 -2.02
N ASP A 6 -14.64 -43.24 -2.90
CA ASP A 6 -13.20 -43.45 -3.10
C ASP A 6 -12.62 -42.16 -3.73
N GLY A 7 -12.50 -41.13 -2.90
CA GLY A 7 -11.80 -39.91 -3.22
C GLY A 7 -10.52 -39.89 -2.40
N GLU A 8 -9.39 -40.10 -3.07
CA GLU A 8 -8.06 -39.75 -2.56
C GLU A 8 -8.19 -38.40 -1.82
N PRO A 9 -7.81 -38.31 -0.52
CA PRO A 9 -7.90 -37.05 0.19
C PRO A 9 -7.14 -35.99 -0.62
N PRO A 10 -7.73 -34.80 -0.85
CA PRO A 10 -7.11 -33.79 -1.69
C PRO A 10 -5.68 -33.57 -1.19
N GLU A 11 -4.70 -33.85 -2.05
CA GLU A 11 -3.29 -33.69 -1.70
C GLU A 11 -3.08 -32.23 -1.30
N LEU A 12 -2.90 -32.01 0.00
CA LEU A 12 -2.63 -30.69 0.54
C LEU A 12 -1.26 -30.28 0.03
N SER A 13 -1.19 -29.10 -0.60
CA SER A 13 0.08 -28.50 -1.00
C SER A 13 1.06 -28.53 0.17
N SER A 14 2.33 -28.86 -0.10
CA SER A 14 3.35 -28.98 0.94
C SER A 14 3.52 -27.72 1.79
N GLY A 15 3.16 -26.54 1.26
CA GLY A 15 3.21 -25.27 1.99
C GLY A 15 1.92 -24.92 2.75
N PHE A 16 0.84 -25.69 2.59
CA PHE A 16 -0.44 -25.41 3.25
C PHE A 16 -0.37 -25.67 4.75
N ALA A 17 0.26 -26.78 5.17
CA ALA A 17 0.44 -27.10 6.59
C ALA A 17 1.23 -26.01 7.31
N ASP A 18 2.34 -25.57 6.71
CA ASP A 18 3.18 -24.49 7.24
C ASP A 18 2.41 -23.16 7.32
N ALA A 19 1.58 -22.85 6.32
CA ALA A 19 0.74 -21.64 6.32
C ALA A 19 -0.32 -21.67 7.43
N VAL A 20 -0.96 -22.83 7.66
CA VAL A 20 -1.93 -23.02 8.74
C VAL A 20 -1.26 -22.88 10.11
N GLU A 21 -0.09 -23.49 10.29
CA GLU A 21 0.69 -23.35 11.53
C GLU A 21 1.09 -21.88 11.75
N TRP A 22 1.60 -21.21 10.72
CA TRP A 22 1.95 -19.79 10.78
C TRP A 22 0.74 -18.93 11.17
N PHE A 23 -0.42 -19.17 10.56
CA PHE A 23 -1.65 -18.44 10.85
C PHE A 23 -2.11 -18.67 12.29
N GLY A 24 -2.13 -19.92 12.77
CA GLY A 24 -2.51 -20.26 14.14
C GLY A 24 -1.62 -19.55 15.17
N ASN A 25 -0.30 -19.64 14.99
CA ASN A 25 0.68 -18.94 15.83
C ASN A 25 0.50 -17.41 15.80
N ARG A 26 0.18 -16.86 14.62
CA ARG A 26 -0.04 -15.42 14.44
C ARG A 26 -1.32 -14.96 15.14
N TYR A 27 -2.39 -15.72 14.99
CA TYR A 27 -3.69 -15.46 15.61
C TYR A 27 -3.56 -15.44 17.14
N GLU A 28 -2.93 -16.45 17.72
CA GLU A 28 -2.75 -16.54 19.17
C GLU A 28 -2.01 -15.32 19.74
N ARG A 29 -0.89 -14.94 19.11
CA ARG A 29 -0.13 -13.74 19.52
C ARG A 29 -0.96 -12.46 19.42
N CYS A 30 -1.72 -12.28 18.35
CA CYS A 30 -2.58 -11.11 18.19
C CYS A 30 -3.71 -11.10 19.23
N SER A 31 -4.32 -12.26 19.51
CA SER A 31 -5.38 -12.42 20.51
C SER A 31 -4.88 -12.09 21.92
N GLN A 32 -3.74 -12.66 22.33
CA GLN A 32 -3.12 -12.37 23.63
C GLN A 32 -2.81 -10.87 23.79
N ARG A 33 -2.28 -10.22 22.74
CA ARG A 33 -2.03 -8.77 22.75
C ARG A 33 -3.32 -7.97 22.87
N ALA A 34 -4.37 -8.33 22.13
CA ALA A 34 -5.67 -7.67 22.19
C ALA A 34 -6.30 -7.79 23.59
N GLN A 35 -6.24 -8.98 24.20
CA GLN A 35 -6.71 -9.20 25.57
C GLN A 35 -5.91 -8.37 26.59
N THR A 36 -4.59 -8.28 26.41
CA THR A 36 -3.72 -7.46 27.25
C THR A 36 -4.10 -5.98 27.17
N VAL A 37 -4.27 -5.47 25.95
CA VAL A 37 -4.69 -4.08 25.70
C VAL A 37 -6.07 -3.84 26.33
N LYS A 38 -7.02 -4.77 26.14
CA LYS A 38 -8.35 -4.68 26.75
C LYS A 38 -8.28 -4.61 28.28
N GLY A 39 -7.38 -5.36 28.91
CA GLY A 39 -7.15 -5.29 30.36
C GLY A 39 -6.54 -3.98 30.84
N TRP A 40 -5.95 -3.18 29.96
CA TRP A 40 -5.44 -1.84 30.26
C TRP A 40 -6.45 -0.72 30.00
N LEU A 41 -7.55 -1.01 29.30
CA LEU A 41 -8.58 -0.01 29.05
C LEU A 41 -9.47 0.19 30.29
N PRO A 42 -9.82 1.44 30.63
CA PRO A 42 -10.83 1.72 31.66
C PRO A 42 -12.18 1.07 31.30
N GLU A 43 -12.97 0.66 32.30
CA GLU A 43 -14.26 -0.04 32.09
C GLU A 43 -15.27 0.72 31.20
N GLY A 44 -15.12 2.05 31.05
CA GLY A 44 -15.93 2.89 30.16
C GLY A 44 -15.32 3.21 28.78
N ALA A 45 -14.06 2.86 28.54
CA ALA A 45 -13.37 3.11 27.25
C ALA A 45 -13.67 2.04 26.20
N THR A 46 -14.39 0.98 26.57
CA THR A 46 -14.86 -0.06 25.65
C THR A 46 -16.09 0.40 24.85
N HIS A 47 -16.66 1.58 25.16
CA HIS A 47 -17.66 2.20 24.31
C HIS A 47 -17.01 2.58 22.98
N GLU A 48 -17.51 1.93 21.93
CA GLU A 48 -17.32 2.14 20.50
C GLU A 48 -16.27 3.22 20.15
N PRO A 49 -15.07 2.81 19.71
CA PRO A 49 -14.12 3.77 19.17
C PRO A 49 -14.80 4.55 18.03
N SER A 50 -14.82 5.88 18.13
CA SER A 50 -15.28 6.73 17.02
C SER A 50 -14.37 6.65 15.78
N ALA A 51 -13.24 5.95 15.91
CA ALA A 51 -12.34 5.62 14.81
C ALA A 51 -12.82 4.30 14.19
N TYR A 52 -13.49 4.43 13.05
CA TYR A 52 -13.80 3.28 12.20
C TYR A 52 -12.47 2.64 11.79
N MET A 53 -12.28 1.35 12.06
CA MET A 53 -11.04 0.63 11.72
C MET A 53 -10.65 0.83 10.26
N ASP A 54 -11.65 0.89 9.40
CA ASP A 54 -11.57 1.11 7.97
C ASP A 54 -10.91 2.45 7.63
N GLN A 55 -11.20 3.51 8.40
CA GLN A 55 -10.51 4.80 8.25
C GLN A 55 -9.02 4.66 8.55
N VAL A 56 -8.66 3.95 9.61
CA VAL A 56 -7.25 3.72 9.99
C VAL A 56 -6.52 2.92 8.92
N LEU A 57 -7.17 1.88 8.38
CA LEU A 57 -6.63 1.06 7.30
C LEU A 57 -6.47 1.87 6.01
N PHE A 58 -7.46 2.69 5.67
CA PHE A 58 -7.42 3.57 4.49
C PHE A 58 -6.31 4.63 4.60
N GLU A 59 -6.20 5.33 5.73
CA GLU A 59 -5.13 6.30 5.97
C GLU A 59 -3.74 5.65 5.90
N ARG A 60 -3.60 4.43 6.45
CA ARG A 60 -2.36 3.65 6.38
C ARG A 60 -2.02 3.27 4.94
N ALA A 61 -3.00 2.85 4.14
CA ALA A 61 -2.81 2.53 2.73
C ALA A 61 -2.31 3.74 1.93
N LEU A 62 -2.94 4.91 2.13
CA LEU A 62 -2.52 6.16 1.49
C LEU A 62 -1.12 6.61 1.92
N ALA A 63 -0.76 6.41 3.19
CA ALA A 63 0.57 6.74 3.68
C ALA A 63 1.65 5.84 3.06
N LEU A 64 1.38 4.55 2.90
CA LEU A 64 2.28 3.60 2.25
C LEU A 64 2.48 3.96 0.77
N SER A 65 1.41 4.19 0.03
CA SER A 65 1.50 4.53 -1.39
C SER A 65 2.19 5.88 -1.63
N ARG A 66 1.93 6.89 -0.80
CA ARG A 66 2.60 8.20 -0.89
C ARG A 66 4.10 8.08 -0.57
N ASN A 67 4.48 7.23 0.39
CA ASN A 67 5.88 6.94 0.68
C ASN A 67 6.57 6.16 -0.44
N ALA A 68 5.89 5.19 -1.04
CA ALA A 68 6.38 4.43 -2.20
C ALA A 68 6.64 5.37 -3.38
N ALA A 69 5.65 6.20 -3.75
CA ALA A 69 5.79 7.19 -4.82
C ALA A 69 6.93 8.18 -4.56
N ARG A 70 7.12 8.62 -3.31
CA ARG A 70 8.25 9.49 -2.95
C ARG A 70 9.59 8.78 -3.12
N LYS A 71 9.69 7.51 -2.73
CA LYS A 71 10.91 6.71 -2.90
C LYS A 71 11.20 6.45 -4.38
N GLU A 72 10.17 6.20 -5.17
CA GLU A 72 10.24 6.02 -6.62
C GLU A 72 10.77 7.27 -7.32
N ILE A 73 10.25 8.46 -7.01
CA ILE A 73 10.74 9.74 -7.57
C ILE A 73 12.22 9.98 -7.21
N LEU A 74 12.66 9.48 -6.05
CA LEU A 74 14.04 9.59 -5.59
C LEU A 74 14.93 8.44 -6.10
N ASP A 75 14.43 7.58 -6.99
CA ASP A 75 15.11 6.41 -7.55
C ASP A 75 15.70 5.48 -6.48
N GLN A 76 14.98 5.33 -5.37
CA GLN A 76 15.33 4.43 -4.28
C GLN A 76 14.77 3.04 -4.54
N ASN A 77 15.57 2.01 -4.23
CA ASN A 77 15.28 0.57 -4.36
C ASN A 77 13.87 0.21 -4.88
N PRO A 78 13.73 -0.09 -6.19
CA PRO A 78 12.44 -0.38 -6.81
C PRO A 78 11.67 -1.53 -6.16
N TRP A 79 12.36 -2.53 -5.60
CA TRP A 79 11.75 -3.67 -4.92
C TRP A 79 10.99 -3.26 -3.66
N ASP A 80 11.53 -2.32 -2.90
CA ASP A 80 10.88 -1.82 -1.69
C ASP A 80 9.63 -1.01 -2.04
N CYS A 81 9.65 -0.29 -3.17
CA CYS A 81 8.49 0.44 -3.69
C CYS A 81 7.38 -0.52 -4.12
N GLU A 82 7.72 -1.60 -4.83
CA GLU A 82 6.77 -2.63 -5.23
C GLU A 82 6.08 -3.27 -4.02
N VAL A 83 6.86 -3.69 -3.01
CA VAL A 83 6.32 -4.26 -1.77
C VAL A 83 5.43 -3.26 -1.03
N MET A 84 5.82 -1.98 -0.96
CA MET A 84 4.99 -0.95 -0.33
C MET A 84 3.66 -0.72 -1.06
N TYR A 85 3.67 -0.76 -2.40
CA TYR A 85 2.41 -0.68 -3.17
C TYR A 85 1.55 -1.92 -2.96
N GLN A 86 2.13 -3.13 -2.95
CA GLN A 86 1.40 -4.37 -2.64
C GLN A 86 0.77 -4.34 -1.25
N ASP A 87 1.52 -3.92 -0.22
CA ASP A 87 1.00 -3.76 1.14
C ASP A 87 -0.14 -2.74 1.19
N SER A 88 -0.03 -1.63 0.46
CA SER A 88 -1.11 -0.64 0.38
C SER A 88 -2.38 -1.19 -0.27
N LEU A 89 -2.24 -2.04 -1.29
CA LEU A 89 -3.36 -2.73 -1.94
C LEU A 89 -4.04 -3.72 -1.01
N TRP A 90 -3.27 -4.53 -0.27
CA TRP A 90 -3.83 -5.46 0.72
C TRP A 90 -4.70 -4.75 1.77
N LEU A 91 -4.28 -3.58 2.24
CA LEU A 91 -5.08 -2.79 3.17
C LEU A 91 -6.39 -2.27 2.53
N LEU A 92 -6.34 -1.83 1.27
CA LEU A 92 -7.55 -1.41 0.56
C LEU A 92 -8.54 -2.57 0.32
N TYR A 93 -8.03 -3.77 0.03
CA TYR A 93 -8.87 -4.96 -0.08
C TYR A 93 -9.55 -5.30 1.23
N THR A 94 -8.84 -5.21 2.37
CA THR A 94 -9.49 -5.45 3.67
C THR A 94 -10.62 -4.47 3.95
N VAL A 95 -10.43 -3.18 3.61
CA VAL A 95 -11.50 -2.19 3.78
C VAL A 95 -12.67 -2.51 2.85
N ARG A 96 -12.40 -2.85 1.59
CA ARG A 96 -13.45 -3.20 0.63
C ARG A 96 -14.28 -4.40 1.09
N ASP A 97 -13.65 -5.46 1.59
CA ASP A 97 -14.35 -6.64 2.07
C ASP A 97 -15.29 -6.29 3.25
N ASP A 98 -14.86 -5.38 4.13
CA ASP A 98 -15.67 -4.85 5.24
C ASP A 98 -16.83 -3.95 4.74
N LEU A 99 -16.65 -3.22 3.63
CA LEU A 99 -17.71 -2.43 2.97
C LEU A 99 -18.82 -3.31 2.38
N GLU A 100 -18.49 -4.51 1.90
CA GLU A 100 -19.44 -5.44 1.27
C GLU A 100 -20.24 -6.25 2.32
N ALA A 101 -19.92 -6.12 3.61
CA ALA A 101 -20.64 -6.79 4.69
C ALA A 101 -22.09 -6.27 4.82
N PRO A 102 -23.11 -7.15 4.88
CA PRO A 102 -24.53 -6.77 4.85
C PRO A 102 -25.02 -5.99 6.09
N SER A 103 -24.20 -5.89 7.12
CA SER A 103 -24.48 -5.10 8.33
C SER A 103 -24.01 -3.64 8.23
N ASN A 104 -23.45 -3.23 7.10
CA ASN A 104 -22.70 -1.98 7.03
C ASN A 104 -23.46 -0.82 6.37
N GLY A 105 -23.54 0.32 7.07
CA GLY A 105 -24.26 1.52 6.66
C GLY A 105 -23.43 2.46 5.79
N TYR A 106 -22.57 1.92 4.92
CA TYR A 106 -21.63 2.72 4.14
C TYR A 106 -22.26 3.46 2.97
N MET A 107 -21.69 4.62 2.66
CA MET A 107 -22.08 5.46 1.54
C MET A 107 -21.52 4.89 0.23
N GLU A 108 -22.28 4.93 -0.86
CA GLU A 108 -21.83 4.55 -2.21
C GLU A 108 -20.54 5.30 -2.63
N GLU A 109 -20.33 6.50 -2.09
CA GLU A 109 -19.15 7.33 -2.31
C GLU A 109 -17.85 6.71 -1.78
N ASP A 110 -17.88 6.03 -0.63
CA ASP A 110 -16.70 5.40 -0.04
C ASP A 110 -16.25 4.21 -0.89
N ARG A 111 -17.21 3.40 -1.38
CA ARG A 111 -16.96 2.30 -2.31
C ARG A 111 -16.30 2.79 -3.60
N SER A 112 -16.88 3.82 -4.22
CA SER A 112 -16.32 4.43 -5.43
C SER A 112 -14.91 4.99 -5.23
N THR A 113 -14.66 5.62 -4.07
CA THR A 113 -13.34 6.16 -3.72
C THR A 113 -12.30 5.06 -3.58
N ILE A 114 -12.63 3.99 -2.87
CA ILE A 114 -11.71 2.86 -2.66
C ILE A 114 -11.46 2.10 -3.96
N ASP A 115 -12.47 1.91 -4.82
CA ASP A 115 -12.28 1.33 -6.15
C ASP A 115 -11.35 2.18 -7.00
N THR A 116 -11.52 3.50 -6.98
CA THR A 116 -10.65 4.44 -7.71
C THR A 116 -9.20 4.36 -7.19
N CYS A 117 -9.00 4.36 -5.87
CA CYS A 117 -7.67 4.23 -5.26
C CYS A 117 -7.01 2.89 -5.62
N THR A 118 -7.77 1.80 -5.58
CA THR A 118 -7.30 0.45 -5.92
C THR A 118 -6.85 0.40 -7.38
N GLN A 119 -7.64 0.95 -8.31
CA GLN A 119 -7.28 1.05 -9.72
C GLN A 119 -6.01 1.88 -9.94
N LEU A 120 -5.89 3.03 -9.27
CA LEU A 120 -4.70 3.87 -9.36
C LEU A 120 -3.44 3.15 -8.88
N PHE A 121 -3.53 2.41 -7.77
CA PHE A 121 -2.36 1.71 -7.23
C PHE A 121 -1.97 0.50 -8.08
N HIS A 122 -2.93 -0.19 -8.69
CA HIS A 122 -2.64 -1.19 -9.72
C HIS A 122 -1.93 -0.59 -10.92
N LEU A 123 -2.41 0.57 -11.42
CA LEU A 123 -1.76 1.26 -12.53
C LEU A 123 -0.34 1.71 -12.19
N TRP A 124 -0.10 2.18 -10.96
CA TRP A 124 1.23 2.57 -10.50
C TRP A 124 2.15 1.35 -10.30
N GLY A 125 1.64 0.24 -9.72
CA GLY A 125 2.39 -1.00 -9.57
C GLY A 125 2.74 -1.69 -10.91
N VAL A 126 1.83 -1.66 -11.88
CA VAL A 126 2.08 -2.15 -13.25
C VAL A 126 3.01 -1.21 -14.02
N GLY A 127 2.86 0.11 -13.84
CA GLY A 127 3.80 1.11 -14.35
C GLY A 127 5.23 0.83 -13.87
N LEU A 128 5.40 0.46 -12.60
CA LEU A 128 6.68 0.09 -12.01
C LEU A 128 7.25 -1.21 -12.60
N SER A 129 6.40 -2.20 -12.86
CA SER A 129 6.80 -3.45 -13.56
C SER A 129 7.28 -3.18 -14.99
N SER A 130 6.67 -2.21 -15.67
CA SER A 130 7.06 -1.77 -17.02
C SER A 130 8.33 -0.89 -17.02
N CYS A 131 8.52 -0.04 -16.01
CA CYS A 131 9.76 0.72 -15.81
C CYS A 131 10.95 -0.17 -15.42
N ARG A 132 10.71 -1.33 -14.79
CA ARG A 132 11.70 -2.37 -14.50
C ARG A 132 12.23 -3.05 -15.77
N ASP A 133 11.44 -3.08 -16.84
CA ASP A 133 11.82 -3.58 -18.17
C ASP A 133 12.47 -2.53 -19.06
N TYR A 134 12.59 -1.26 -18.61
CA TYR A 134 13.49 -0.31 -19.26
C TYR A 134 14.93 -0.71 -18.90
N PRO A 135 15.72 -1.28 -19.83
CA PRO A 135 17.13 -1.49 -19.56
C PRO A 135 17.73 -0.13 -19.23
N TYR A 136 18.52 -0.09 -18.17
CA TYR A 136 19.42 0.99 -17.80
C TYR A 136 20.29 1.39 -19.00
N GLN A 137 19.75 2.19 -19.92
CA GLN A 137 20.48 2.81 -20.99
C GLN A 137 20.76 4.24 -20.57
N ALA A 138 22.03 4.40 -20.17
CA ALA A 138 22.79 5.62 -20.19
C ALA A 138 22.23 6.78 -19.37
N ALA A 139 22.88 6.97 -18.21
CA ALA A 139 23.31 8.26 -17.70
C ALA A 139 22.98 9.45 -18.63
N SER A 140 21.86 10.12 -18.38
CA SER A 140 21.72 11.51 -18.81
C SER A 140 22.64 12.34 -17.91
N PRO A 141 23.58 13.12 -18.46
CA PRO A 141 24.52 13.88 -17.65
C PRO A 141 23.79 14.86 -16.74
N PRO A 142 24.36 15.20 -15.56
CA PRO A 142 23.77 16.19 -14.69
C PRO A 142 23.59 17.50 -15.46
N LEU A 143 22.42 18.12 -15.33
CA LEU A 143 22.07 19.41 -15.94
C LEU A 143 23.06 20.49 -15.45
N GLN A 144 24.22 20.58 -16.11
CA GLN A 144 25.15 21.69 -15.97
C GLN A 144 24.67 22.83 -16.88
N GLY A 145 24.24 23.92 -16.23
CA GLY A 145 24.54 25.27 -16.71
C GLY A 145 23.64 25.83 -17.81
N ALA A 146 22.36 26.03 -17.53
CA ALA A 146 21.61 27.11 -18.17
C ALA A 146 21.88 28.44 -17.42
N ARG A 147 23.11 28.97 -17.56
CA ARG A 147 23.42 30.37 -17.23
C ARG A 147 23.97 31.06 -18.47
N ARG A 148 23.05 31.54 -19.29
CA ARG A 148 23.18 32.46 -20.42
C ARG A 148 21.79 33.07 -20.62
N ASP A 149 21.54 34.35 -20.79
CA ASP A 149 22.34 35.56 -20.86
C ASP A 149 21.35 36.67 -20.48
N ALA A 150 21.69 37.52 -19.51
CA ALA A 150 20.90 38.70 -19.20
C ALA A 150 21.78 39.94 -19.40
N GLY A 151 21.53 40.61 -20.53
CA GLY A 151 21.74 42.05 -20.68
C GLY A 151 23.18 42.53 -20.83
N SER A 152 23.71 42.47 -22.06
CA SER A 152 24.68 43.48 -22.51
C SER A 152 23.95 44.46 -23.44
N SER A 153 23.46 45.54 -22.85
CA SER A 153 23.04 46.74 -23.57
C SER A 153 23.57 47.97 -22.84
N SER A 154 24.56 48.60 -23.47
CA SER A 154 24.80 50.05 -23.49
C SER A 154 25.20 50.78 -22.20
N SER A 155 26.44 51.26 -22.15
CA SER A 155 26.69 52.70 -22.32
C SER A 155 28.19 53.02 -22.34
N GLN A 156 28.60 53.65 -23.43
CA GLN A 156 29.79 54.48 -23.51
C GLN A 156 29.67 55.64 -22.53
N GLY A 157 30.76 55.96 -21.83
CA GLY A 157 30.86 57.13 -20.97
C GLY A 157 32.29 57.26 -20.42
N ARG A 158 33.22 57.69 -21.28
CA ARG A 158 34.59 58.03 -20.91
C ARG A 158 34.71 59.55 -21.02
N THR A 159 34.76 60.24 -19.88
CA THR A 159 35.20 61.64 -19.80
C THR A 159 36.35 61.70 -18.80
N SER A 160 37.36 62.48 -19.20
CA SER A 160 38.55 62.90 -18.44
C SER A 160 38.23 63.48 -17.06
#